data_AF-W7LRB2-F1
#
_entry.id   AF-W7LRB2-F1
#
_cell.length_a   1.000
_cell.length_b   1.000
_cell.length_c   1.000
_cell.angle_alpha   90.00
_cell.angle_beta   90.00
_cell.angle_gamma   90.00
#
_symmetry.space_group_name_H-M   'P 1'
#
loop_
_entity.id
_entity.type
_entity.pdbx_description
1 polymer ?
#
loop_
_entity_poly.entity_id
_entity_poly.type
_entity_poly.pdbx_seq_one_letter_code
_entity_poly.pdbx_strand_id
1 'polypeptide(L)'
;MSCFPYPRDTDVESIRVPLIARTQYSITDQTNCSDSFKRAACDATTQMFNAAESDHQESTSFSLSHWRASVIQSWLFFRLASEALGRNIRHEEFAGAQPDGSHSSIDLRIPQWYWRELKARWDELNNSLTAAELEAKRTELKKVYQSAQIVLIYIDNVANLDDDKLTEILLSVHMLSYLVAYVLDSDTLKVAKTSTMSASTKLLKRRMIKNGWCEKRLNFLDASPMSYPEFYFISSLKPPRINSEDHSGCSSDKCLVTNKLSMPLHRTDGCLCEDIVVPVERVKTIVASGGIPVVRITQSPLGKIELEVVPYTPSCRFIAISHVWGDQQFGSSQNCLPKCQVEYLRQVLSSLPTSIEDWGLREWIANWWSFRPGEIEPPSRAYEYFWLDSFCIPQAIDDADLRGGAIESMNLIYAAASHTLVFDKGLQALNAGRRPASIAAYGRPTYYSPQDEDLLDVVAYIYASNWMGRAWTLQEGILSGCIVFPLHGSLAYLKLLRPSYDGSPGNKPTTEIKFFECQRVPRLRANAG
;
A
#
# COMPACT_ATOMS: atom_id res chain seq x y z
N MET A 1 -14.06 19.20 -2.21
CA MET A 1 -13.17 18.38 -1.34
C MET A 1 -13.85 17.06 -1.06
N SER A 2 -13.09 15.97 -1.02
CA SER A 2 -13.60 14.59 -0.88
C SER A 2 -13.13 13.95 0.42
N CYS A 3 -13.82 12.89 0.87
CA CYS A 3 -13.52 12.16 2.09
C CYS A 3 -12.23 11.35 1.95
N PHE A 4 -12.11 10.58 0.87
CA PHE A 4 -10.96 9.72 0.63
C PHE A 4 -9.84 10.48 -0.11
N PRO A 5 -8.57 10.32 0.30
CA PRO A 5 -7.44 10.95 -0.36
C PRO A 5 -7.25 10.38 -1.77
N TYR A 6 -6.46 11.09 -2.58
CA TYR A 6 -6.07 10.66 -3.90
C TYR A 6 -4.56 10.85 -4.05
N PRO A 7 -3.86 9.98 -4.81
CA PRO A 7 -2.43 10.18 -5.04
C PRO A 7 -2.16 11.55 -5.66
N ARG A 8 -1.03 12.15 -5.29
CA ARG A 8 -0.69 13.52 -5.68
C ARG A 8 -0.09 13.60 -7.07
N ASP A 9 0.86 12.71 -7.34
CA ASP A 9 1.60 12.65 -8.59
C ASP A 9 1.04 11.54 -9.49
N THR A 10 -0.24 11.65 -9.84
CA THR A 10 -0.90 10.74 -10.79
C THR A 10 -1.74 11.50 -11.81
N ASP A 11 -1.65 11.07 -13.06
CA ASP A 11 -2.53 11.48 -14.17
C ASP A 11 -3.68 10.48 -14.39
N VAL A 12 -3.79 9.46 -13.52
CA VAL A 12 -4.91 8.53 -13.55
C VAL A 12 -6.18 9.26 -13.09
N GLU A 13 -7.18 9.33 -13.95
CA GLU A 13 -8.43 10.04 -13.64
C GLU A 13 -9.24 9.36 -12.53
N SER A 14 -9.77 10.15 -11.59
CA SER A 14 -10.68 9.66 -10.56
C SER A 14 -11.96 9.08 -11.16
N ILE A 15 -12.47 7.97 -10.61
CA ILE A 15 -13.73 7.37 -11.05
C ILE A 15 -14.91 8.27 -10.67
N ARG A 16 -15.77 8.55 -11.65
CA ARG A 16 -17.01 9.32 -11.51
C ARG A 16 -18.19 8.42 -11.84
N VAL A 17 -18.94 8.04 -10.82
CA VAL A 17 -20.04 7.08 -10.95
C VAL A 17 -21.29 7.81 -11.45
N PRO A 18 -22.00 7.33 -12.47
CA PRO A 18 -23.18 8.02 -12.99
C PRO A 18 -24.30 8.07 -11.94
N LEU A 19 -24.92 9.24 -11.78
CA LEU A 19 -26.10 9.41 -10.91
C LEU A 19 -27.36 9.07 -11.72
N ILE A 20 -27.88 7.85 -11.53
CA ILE A 20 -29.02 7.29 -12.27
C ILE A 20 -30.18 6.87 -11.37
N ALA A 21 -30.04 7.03 -10.05
CA ALA A 21 -31.06 6.76 -9.06
C ALA A 21 -32.35 7.57 -9.31
N ARG A 22 -33.46 6.87 -9.60
CA ARG A 22 -34.76 7.50 -9.92
C ARG A 22 -35.73 7.55 -8.76
N THR A 23 -35.60 6.64 -7.79
CA THR A 23 -36.51 6.54 -6.65
C THR A 23 -35.89 7.21 -5.43
N GLN A 24 -36.57 8.21 -4.88
CA GLN A 24 -36.19 8.83 -3.61
C GLN A 24 -36.52 7.90 -2.45
N TYR A 25 -35.58 7.75 -1.53
CA TYR A 25 -35.77 6.98 -0.30
C TYR A 25 -36.29 7.89 0.83
N SER A 26 -37.23 7.37 1.64
CA SER A 26 -37.73 8.04 2.83
C SER A 26 -37.62 7.14 4.07
N ILE A 27 -37.01 7.68 5.13
CA ILE A 27 -36.87 7.04 6.45
C ILE A 27 -38.23 6.87 7.13
N THR A 28 -39.20 7.75 6.85
CA THR A 28 -40.51 7.74 7.53
C THR A 28 -41.50 6.72 6.96
N ASP A 29 -41.21 6.12 5.80
CA ASP A 29 -42.09 5.15 5.16
C ASP A 29 -41.91 3.76 5.78
N GLN A 30 -42.89 3.33 6.58
CA GLN A 30 -42.91 2.02 7.25
C GLN A 30 -42.93 0.82 6.30
N THR A 31 -43.23 1.03 5.01
CA THR A 31 -43.17 0.01 3.95
C THR A 31 -41.73 -0.37 3.57
N ASN A 32 -40.70 0.33 4.08
CA ASN A 32 -39.27 0.09 3.83
C ASN A 32 -38.57 -0.77 4.91
N CYS A 33 -39.33 -1.60 5.63
CA CYS A 33 -38.85 -2.57 6.62
C CYS A 33 -37.81 -3.57 6.03
N SER A 34 -37.00 -4.21 6.87
CA SER A 34 -36.01 -5.22 6.43
C SER A 34 -36.63 -6.38 5.62
N ASP A 35 -37.92 -6.65 5.80
CA ASP A 35 -38.66 -7.69 5.06
C ASP A 35 -39.14 -7.26 3.67
N SER A 36 -39.36 -5.96 3.43
CA SER A 36 -39.57 -5.45 2.07
C SER A 36 -38.25 -5.29 1.34
N PHE A 37 -37.15 -5.06 2.05
CA PHE A 37 -35.79 -5.12 1.51
C PHE A 37 -35.41 -6.51 1.02
N LYS A 38 -35.61 -7.55 1.84
CA LYS A 38 -35.38 -8.94 1.40
C LYS A 38 -36.27 -9.27 0.21
N ARG A 39 -37.54 -8.83 0.20
CA ARG A 39 -38.43 -9.02 -0.95
C ARG A 39 -37.98 -8.27 -2.19
N ALA A 40 -37.70 -6.97 -2.14
CA ALA A 40 -37.26 -6.20 -3.30
C ALA A 40 -35.88 -6.64 -3.82
N ALA A 41 -34.96 -7.00 -2.92
CA ALA A 41 -33.67 -7.58 -3.29
C ALA A 41 -33.83 -8.99 -3.87
N CYS A 42 -34.70 -9.84 -3.28
CA CYS A 42 -35.06 -11.12 -3.86
C CYS A 42 -35.77 -10.95 -5.20
N ASP A 43 -36.69 -10.02 -5.37
CA ASP A 43 -37.43 -9.76 -6.60
C ASP A 43 -36.49 -9.24 -7.70
N ALA A 44 -35.57 -8.33 -7.34
CA ALA A 44 -34.48 -7.91 -8.23
C ALA A 44 -33.56 -9.08 -8.60
N THR A 45 -33.22 -9.95 -7.64
CA THR A 45 -32.39 -11.16 -7.84
C THR A 45 -33.12 -12.25 -8.64
N THR A 46 -34.42 -12.42 -8.46
CA THR A 46 -35.28 -13.36 -9.19
C THR A 46 -35.49 -12.87 -10.62
N GLN A 47 -35.63 -11.55 -10.83
CA GLN A 47 -35.58 -10.94 -12.16
C GLN A 47 -34.16 -11.01 -12.78
N MET A 48 -33.09 -11.15 -11.98
CA MET A 48 -31.75 -11.48 -12.50
C MET A 48 -31.69 -12.88 -13.10
N PHE A 49 -32.31 -13.88 -12.45
CA PHE A 49 -32.39 -15.26 -12.96
C PHE A 49 -33.28 -15.38 -14.20
N ASN A 50 -34.49 -14.83 -14.17
CA ASN A 50 -35.46 -15.00 -15.26
C ASN A 50 -35.04 -14.31 -16.59
N ALA A 51 -34.20 -13.28 -16.52
CA ALA A 51 -33.68 -12.61 -17.72
C ALA A 51 -32.48 -13.34 -18.35
N ALA A 52 -31.72 -14.11 -17.57
CA ALA A 52 -30.61 -14.91 -18.10
C ALA A 52 -31.07 -16.12 -18.94
N GLU A 53 -32.34 -16.53 -18.79
CA GLU A 53 -32.95 -17.62 -19.57
C GLU A 53 -33.62 -17.15 -20.89
N SER A 54 -33.72 -15.84 -21.15
CA SER A 54 -34.36 -15.29 -22.36
C SER A 54 -33.37 -14.52 -23.23
N ASP A 55 -32.34 -15.21 -23.69
CA ASP A 55 -31.26 -14.63 -24.47
C ASP A 55 -31.63 -14.48 -25.95
N HIS A 56 -32.47 -13.48 -26.29
CA HIS A 56 -32.69 -13.00 -27.67
C HIS A 56 -33.15 -11.53 -27.70
N GLN A 57 -32.26 -10.56 -27.40
CA GLN A 57 -32.20 -9.18 -27.98
C GLN A 57 -31.23 -8.27 -27.21
N GLU A 58 -30.22 -7.68 -27.88
CA GLU A 58 -29.23 -6.76 -27.27
C GLU A 58 -29.83 -5.44 -26.72
N SER A 59 -30.99 -5.00 -27.22
CA SER A 59 -31.62 -3.75 -26.77
C SER A 59 -32.34 -3.88 -25.41
N THR A 60 -32.84 -5.06 -25.07
CA THR A 60 -33.53 -5.33 -23.81
C THR A 60 -32.54 -5.57 -22.67
N SER A 61 -31.37 -6.16 -22.95
CA SER A 61 -30.30 -6.38 -21.96
C SER A 61 -29.71 -5.06 -21.43
N PHE A 62 -29.48 -4.08 -22.31
CA PHE A 62 -28.99 -2.74 -21.93
C PHE A 62 -29.99 -1.99 -21.03
N SER A 63 -31.28 -2.06 -21.35
CA SER A 63 -32.35 -1.41 -20.55
C SER A 63 -32.48 -2.05 -19.16
N LEU A 64 -32.27 -3.35 -19.04
CA LEU A 64 -32.38 -4.09 -17.79
C LEU A 64 -31.19 -3.83 -16.86
N SER A 65 -29.97 -3.81 -17.39
CA SER A 65 -28.75 -3.41 -16.67
C SER A 65 -28.90 -1.99 -16.08
N HIS A 66 -29.35 -1.02 -16.89
CA HIS A 66 -29.55 0.35 -16.43
C HIS A 66 -30.60 0.46 -15.31
N TRP A 67 -31.70 -0.28 -15.42
CA TRP A 67 -32.71 -0.33 -14.37
C TRP A 67 -32.16 -0.93 -13.06
N ARG A 68 -31.44 -2.06 -13.14
CA ARG A 68 -30.80 -2.70 -11.98
C ARG A 68 -29.85 -1.74 -11.27
N ALA A 69 -28.99 -1.09 -12.03
CA ALA A 69 -28.04 -0.11 -11.52
C ALA A 69 -28.72 1.08 -10.83
N SER A 70 -29.82 1.61 -11.41
CA SER A 70 -30.65 2.65 -10.77
C SER A 70 -31.26 2.20 -9.44
N VAL A 71 -31.84 1.00 -9.40
CA VAL A 71 -32.45 0.44 -8.17
C VAL A 71 -31.37 0.29 -7.10
N ILE A 72 -30.24 -0.33 -7.43
CA ILE A 72 -29.14 -0.54 -6.48
C ILE A 72 -28.61 0.79 -5.94
N GLN A 73 -28.45 1.81 -6.78
CA GLN A 73 -28.01 3.13 -6.33
C GLN A 73 -29.05 3.79 -5.39
N SER A 74 -30.33 3.79 -5.74
CA SER A 74 -31.40 4.30 -4.85
C SER A 74 -31.44 3.58 -3.50
N TRP A 75 -31.31 2.25 -3.50
CA TRP A 75 -31.62 1.42 -2.33
C TRP A 75 -30.44 1.00 -1.48
N LEU A 76 -29.23 0.85 -2.04
CA LEU A 76 -28.04 0.54 -1.26
C LEU A 76 -27.26 1.81 -0.93
N PHE A 77 -27.05 2.72 -1.88
CA PHE A 77 -26.29 3.94 -1.64
C PHE A 77 -27.11 4.95 -0.83
N PHE A 78 -28.21 5.46 -1.40
CA PHE A 78 -28.95 6.58 -0.79
C PHE A 78 -29.70 6.21 0.49
N ARG A 79 -30.21 4.98 0.59
CA ARG A 79 -30.78 4.48 1.85
C ARG A 79 -29.73 4.40 2.95
N LEU A 80 -28.61 3.72 2.71
CA LEU A 80 -27.58 3.56 3.74
C LEU A 80 -27.06 4.93 4.19
N ALA A 81 -26.86 5.84 3.23
CA ALA A 81 -26.46 7.20 3.51
C ALA A 81 -27.49 7.93 4.40
N SER A 82 -28.78 7.86 4.05
CA SER A 82 -29.87 8.52 4.77
C SER A 82 -30.06 7.96 6.18
N GLU A 83 -30.07 6.63 6.33
CA GLU A 83 -30.22 5.93 7.61
C GLU A 83 -29.05 6.24 8.55
N ALA A 84 -27.82 6.29 8.03
CA ALA A 84 -26.65 6.63 8.81
C ALA A 84 -26.66 8.10 9.31
N LEU A 85 -27.20 9.03 8.50
CA LEU A 85 -27.42 10.43 8.89
C LEU A 85 -28.72 10.64 9.68
N GLY A 86 -29.62 9.65 9.73
CA GLY A 86 -30.97 9.77 10.28
C GLY A 86 -31.81 10.90 9.68
N ARG A 87 -31.56 11.26 8.41
CA ARG A 87 -32.39 12.19 7.62
C ARG A 87 -32.42 11.76 6.16
N ASN A 88 -33.47 12.15 5.45
CA ASN A 88 -33.55 11.91 4.01
C ASN A 88 -32.51 12.77 3.28
N ILE A 89 -31.74 12.14 2.39
CA ILE A 89 -30.79 12.82 1.51
C ILE A 89 -31.37 12.93 0.11
N ARG A 90 -31.33 14.13 -0.46
CA ARG A 90 -31.67 14.33 -1.88
C ARG A 90 -30.50 13.88 -2.75
N HIS A 91 -30.79 13.16 -3.83
CA HIS A 91 -29.78 12.64 -4.75
C HIS A 91 -28.80 13.72 -5.27
N GLU A 92 -29.30 14.94 -5.47
CA GLU A 92 -28.54 16.08 -5.97
C GLU A 92 -27.46 16.57 -4.99
N GLU A 93 -27.55 16.25 -3.69
CA GLU A 93 -26.53 16.58 -2.70
C GLU A 93 -25.20 15.86 -2.97
N PHE A 94 -25.25 14.73 -3.67
CA PHE A 94 -24.08 13.98 -4.13
C PHE A 94 -23.68 14.28 -5.58
N ALA A 95 -24.51 15.05 -6.31
CA ALA A 95 -24.26 15.34 -7.72
C ALA A 95 -23.09 16.32 -7.88
N GLY A 96 -22.13 15.94 -8.71
CA GLY A 96 -21.15 16.83 -9.31
C GLY A 96 -21.24 16.79 -10.83
N ALA A 97 -20.76 17.85 -11.48
CA ALA A 97 -20.64 17.90 -12.94
C ALA A 97 -19.65 16.84 -13.45
N GLN A 98 -19.98 16.17 -14.55
CA GLN A 98 -18.99 15.44 -15.35
C GLN A 98 -18.15 16.43 -16.19
N PRO A 99 -16.92 16.06 -16.59
CA PRO A 99 -16.09 16.87 -17.49
C PRO A 99 -16.77 17.18 -18.85
N ASP A 100 -17.64 16.30 -19.30
CA ASP A 100 -18.39 16.41 -20.57
C ASP A 100 -19.71 17.21 -20.45
N GLY A 101 -20.11 17.58 -19.21
CA GLY A 101 -21.34 18.31 -18.92
C GLY A 101 -22.66 17.57 -19.20
N SER A 102 -22.63 16.28 -19.56
CA SER A 102 -23.80 15.58 -20.13
C SER A 102 -24.74 15.02 -19.05
N HIS A 103 -24.20 14.53 -17.93
CA HIS A 103 -24.96 13.88 -16.86
C HIS A 103 -24.37 14.15 -15.46
N SER A 104 -25.22 14.11 -14.44
CA SER A 104 -24.79 14.19 -13.03
C SER A 104 -24.00 12.92 -12.64
N SER A 105 -22.96 13.09 -11.84
CA SER A 105 -22.12 12.00 -11.32
C SER A 105 -21.83 12.13 -9.84
N ILE A 106 -21.48 11.02 -9.20
CA ILE A 106 -20.99 10.95 -7.83
C ILE A 106 -19.47 10.74 -7.88
N ASP A 107 -18.70 11.56 -7.14
CA ASP A 107 -17.28 11.31 -6.93
C ASP A 107 -17.09 10.06 -6.07
N LEU A 108 -16.35 9.07 -6.56
CA LEU A 108 -16.13 7.82 -5.81
C LEU A 108 -15.43 8.05 -4.46
N ARG A 109 -14.69 9.16 -4.31
CA ARG A 109 -14.04 9.55 -3.04
C ARG A 109 -15.00 10.08 -1.99
N ILE A 110 -16.30 10.17 -2.32
CA ILE A 110 -17.40 10.66 -1.50
C ILE A 110 -17.22 12.15 -1.12
N PRO A 111 -18.25 13.00 -1.25
CA PRO A 111 -18.15 14.40 -0.85
C PRO A 111 -17.85 14.58 0.66
N GLN A 112 -16.91 15.46 1.00
CA GLN A 112 -16.48 15.70 2.38
C GLN A 112 -17.61 16.18 3.32
N TRP A 113 -18.68 16.77 2.78
CA TRP A 113 -19.83 17.18 3.60
C TRP A 113 -20.48 15.97 4.28
N TYR A 114 -20.57 14.82 3.60
CA TYR A 114 -21.22 13.62 4.10
C TYR A 114 -20.51 13.10 5.35
N TRP A 115 -19.18 12.99 5.30
CA TRP A 115 -18.39 12.57 6.46
C TRP A 115 -18.49 13.54 7.63
N ARG A 116 -18.45 14.85 7.37
CA ARG A 116 -18.56 15.87 8.42
C ARG A 116 -19.90 15.77 9.15
N GLU A 117 -20.99 15.61 8.40
CA GLU A 117 -22.32 15.50 8.97
C GLU A 117 -22.53 14.17 9.70
N LEU A 118 -22.07 13.06 9.11
CA LEU A 118 -22.12 11.74 9.74
C LEU A 118 -21.40 11.75 11.08
N LYS A 119 -20.15 12.25 11.10
CA LYS A 119 -19.38 12.34 12.33
C LYS A 119 -20.05 13.24 13.36
N ALA A 120 -20.48 14.44 12.96
CA ALA A 120 -21.12 15.39 13.87
C ALA A 120 -22.36 14.79 14.56
N ARG A 121 -23.20 14.08 13.80
CA ARG A 121 -24.37 13.38 14.34
C ARG A 121 -23.98 12.34 15.38
N TRP A 122 -23.01 11.48 15.07
CA TRP A 122 -22.62 10.39 15.96
C TRP A 122 -21.87 10.90 17.20
N ASP A 123 -21.13 12.01 17.07
CA ASP A 123 -20.56 12.73 18.21
C ASP A 123 -21.67 13.35 19.08
N GLU A 124 -22.72 13.94 18.49
CA GLU A 124 -23.88 14.47 19.21
C GLU A 124 -24.62 13.37 19.99
N LEU A 125 -24.95 12.25 19.33
CA LEU A 125 -25.61 11.10 19.96
C LEU A 125 -24.78 10.55 21.13
N ASN A 126 -23.45 10.46 20.96
CA ASN A 126 -22.54 10.01 22.01
C ASN A 126 -22.52 10.97 23.22
N ASN A 127 -22.71 12.27 22.99
CA ASN A 127 -22.75 13.27 24.04
C ASN A 127 -24.14 13.39 24.71
N SER A 128 -25.21 13.09 23.99
CA SER A 128 -26.59 13.31 24.46
C SER A 128 -27.26 12.08 25.07
N LEU A 129 -26.87 10.87 24.67
CA LEU A 129 -27.52 9.62 25.06
C LEU A 129 -26.76 8.88 26.16
N THR A 130 -27.48 8.05 26.92
CA THR A 130 -26.83 7.05 27.77
C THR A 130 -26.14 5.98 26.92
N ALA A 131 -25.18 5.25 27.50
CA ALA A 131 -24.48 4.18 26.80
C ALA A 131 -25.43 3.10 26.23
N ALA A 132 -26.52 2.79 26.94
CA ALA A 132 -27.52 1.81 26.49
C ALA A 132 -28.34 2.31 25.29
N GLU A 133 -28.73 3.58 25.30
CA GLU A 133 -29.48 4.20 24.20
C GLU A 133 -28.60 4.37 22.95
N LEU A 134 -27.34 4.77 23.13
CA LEU A 134 -26.37 4.85 22.03
C LEU A 134 -26.14 3.47 21.39
N GLU A 135 -25.98 2.43 22.21
CA GLU A 135 -25.80 1.06 21.71
C GLU A 135 -27.07 0.53 21.01
N ALA A 136 -28.26 0.90 21.48
CA ALA A 136 -29.50 0.61 20.78
C ALA A 136 -29.53 1.27 19.39
N LYS A 137 -29.10 2.54 19.28
CA LYS A 137 -28.98 3.24 17.99
C LYS A 137 -27.94 2.61 17.07
N ARG A 138 -26.78 2.18 17.59
CA ARG A 138 -25.78 1.41 16.82
C ARG A 138 -26.36 0.11 16.33
N THR A 139 -27.08 -0.63 17.18
CA THR A 139 -27.71 -1.90 16.82
C THR A 139 -28.76 -1.73 15.72
N GLU A 140 -29.56 -0.67 15.76
CA GLU A 140 -30.52 -0.33 14.69
C GLU A 140 -29.81 -0.11 13.35
N LEU A 141 -28.79 0.77 13.30
CA LEU A 141 -28.05 1.03 12.08
C LEU A 141 -27.28 -0.20 11.59
N LYS A 142 -26.71 -1.00 12.51
CA LYS A 142 -25.95 -2.21 12.18
C LYS A 142 -26.82 -3.25 11.46
N LYS A 143 -28.11 -3.37 11.81
CA LYS A 143 -29.06 -4.24 11.09
C LYS A 143 -29.25 -3.78 9.64
N VAL A 144 -29.39 -2.47 9.42
CA VAL A 144 -29.51 -1.88 8.08
C VAL A 144 -28.22 -2.12 7.29
N TYR A 145 -27.07 -1.84 7.90
CA TYR A 145 -25.75 -2.06 7.32
C TYR A 145 -25.54 -3.52 6.92
N GLN A 146 -25.78 -4.48 7.82
CA GLN A 146 -25.60 -5.91 7.55
C GLN A 146 -26.52 -6.39 6.42
N SER A 147 -27.77 -5.91 6.40
CA SER A 147 -28.70 -6.22 5.32
C SER A 147 -28.18 -5.71 3.98
N ALA A 148 -27.73 -4.45 3.93
CA ALA A 148 -27.13 -3.86 2.74
C ALA A 148 -25.87 -4.60 2.28
N GLN A 149 -24.98 -4.98 3.21
CA GLN A 149 -23.75 -5.73 2.92
C GLN A 149 -24.02 -7.11 2.33
N ILE A 150 -25.01 -7.85 2.85
CA ILE A 150 -25.36 -9.18 2.30
C ILE A 150 -25.75 -9.04 0.82
N VAL A 151 -26.60 -8.06 0.50
CA VAL A 151 -27.04 -7.84 -0.88
C VAL A 151 -25.90 -7.32 -1.75
N LEU A 152 -25.09 -6.39 -1.24
CA LEU A 152 -23.92 -5.87 -1.92
C LEU A 152 -22.96 -6.99 -2.30
N ILE A 153 -22.55 -7.83 -1.34
CA ILE A 153 -21.63 -8.95 -1.54
C ILE A 153 -22.22 -9.96 -2.53
N TYR A 154 -23.51 -10.28 -2.39
CA TYR A 154 -24.18 -11.22 -3.30
C TYR A 154 -24.12 -10.71 -4.74
N ILE A 155 -24.61 -9.49 -4.99
CA ILE A 155 -24.64 -8.90 -6.34
C ILE A 155 -23.22 -8.73 -6.89
N ASP A 156 -22.28 -8.25 -6.08
CA ASP A 156 -20.90 -8.02 -6.50
C ASP A 156 -20.17 -9.34 -6.85
N ASN A 157 -20.59 -10.48 -6.29
CA ASN A 157 -20.05 -11.79 -6.66
C ASN A 157 -20.72 -12.40 -7.91
N VAL A 158 -21.99 -12.07 -8.20
CA VAL A 158 -22.71 -12.59 -9.39
C VAL A 158 -22.72 -11.64 -10.58
N ALA A 159 -22.37 -10.37 -10.39
CA ALA A 159 -22.34 -9.38 -11.43
C ALA A 159 -21.36 -9.79 -12.54
N ASN A 160 -21.82 -9.74 -13.79
CA ASN A 160 -20.95 -9.92 -14.93
C ASN A 160 -20.08 -8.66 -15.14
N LEU A 161 -18.82 -8.86 -15.52
CA LEU A 161 -17.81 -7.81 -15.67
C LEU A 161 -18.07 -6.87 -16.86
N ASP A 162 -18.97 -7.26 -17.76
CA ASP A 162 -19.34 -6.46 -18.94
C ASP A 162 -20.27 -5.28 -18.58
N ASP A 163 -20.82 -5.25 -17.37
CA ASP A 163 -21.62 -4.12 -16.86
C ASP A 163 -20.77 -3.18 -15.99
N ASP A 164 -19.96 -2.36 -16.65
CA ASP A 164 -19.07 -1.40 -15.97
C ASP A 164 -19.87 -0.39 -15.11
N LYS A 165 -21.08 0.00 -15.53
CA LYS A 165 -21.92 0.97 -14.78
C LYS A 165 -22.41 0.40 -13.45
N LEU A 166 -22.94 -0.82 -13.46
CA LEU A 166 -23.36 -1.50 -12.23
C LEU A 166 -22.16 -1.69 -11.29
N THR A 167 -21.02 -2.11 -11.83
CA THR A 167 -19.82 -2.37 -11.05
C THR A 167 -19.27 -1.10 -10.39
N GLU A 168 -19.26 0.03 -11.10
CA GLU A 168 -18.92 1.35 -10.53
C GLU A 168 -19.86 1.77 -9.39
N ILE A 169 -21.16 1.50 -9.53
CA ILE A 169 -22.15 1.77 -8.48
C ILE A 169 -21.90 0.89 -7.26
N LEU A 170 -21.68 -0.42 -7.44
CA LEU A 170 -21.35 -1.33 -6.33
C LEU A 170 -20.10 -0.88 -5.59
N LEU A 171 -19.05 -0.47 -6.32
CA LEU A 171 -17.85 0.11 -5.73
C LEU A 171 -18.15 1.39 -4.93
N SER A 172 -19.02 2.28 -5.42
CA SER A 172 -19.44 3.47 -4.65
C SER A 172 -20.18 3.14 -3.35
N VAL A 173 -20.96 2.05 -3.35
CA VAL A 173 -21.62 1.55 -2.13
C VAL A 173 -20.59 1.00 -1.16
N HIS A 174 -19.57 0.27 -1.61
CA HIS A 174 -18.45 -0.17 -0.76
C HIS A 174 -17.73 1.02 -0.11
N MET A 175 -17.42 2.06 -0.90
CA MET A 175 -16.77 3.28 -0.40
C MET A 175 -17.62 4.01 0.66
N LEU A 176 -18.92 4.16 0.42
CA LEU A 176 -19.85 4.74 1.40
C LEU A 176 -19.95 3.85 2.66
N SER A 177 -20.06 2.54 2.48
CA SER A 177 -20.22 1.58 3.57
C SER A 177 -19.04 1.60 4.52
N TYR A 178 -17.82 1.87 4.03
CA TYR A 178 -16.64 2.02 4.87
C TYR A 178 -16.79 3.19 5.86
N LEU A 179 -17.33 4.33 5.41
CA LEU A 179 -17.59 5.49 6.28
C LEU A 179 -18.67 5.18 7.34
N VAL A 180 -19.68 4.40 6.97
CA VAL A 180 -20.75 3.99 7.89
C VAL A 180 -20.25 2.95 8.89
N ALA A 181 -19.44 1.99 8.45
CA ALA A 181 -18.82 1.00 9.33
C ALA A 181 -17.95 1.65 10.40
N TYR A 182 -17.27 2.75 10.07
CA TYR A 182 -16.43 3.49 11.00
C TYR A 182 -17.19 3.99 12.24
N VAL A 183 -18.42 4.49 12.08
CA VAL A 183 -19.22 5.02 13.21
C VAL A 183 -19.94 3.91 14.01
N LEU A 184 -20.01 2.70 13.46
CA LEU A 184 -20.58 1.53 14.13
C LEU A 184 -19.60 0.92 15.13
N ASP A 185 -18.57 0.22 14.64
CA ASP A 185 -17.54 -0.41 15.46
C ASP A 185 -16.38 -0.97 14.60
N SER A 186 -15.23 -1.22 15.24
CA SER A 186 -14.03 -1.76 14.57
C SER A 186 -14.24 -3.14 13.95
N ASP A 187 -15.10 -3.99 14.54
CA ASP A 187 -15.34 -5.33 13.99
C ASP A 187 -16.13 -5.28 12.68
N THR A 188 -17.05 -4.31 12.56
CA THR A 188 -17.80 -4.05 11.33
C THR A 188 -16.89 -3.56 10.21
N LEU A 189 -15.90 -2.73 10.54
CA LEU A 189 -14.91 -2.24 9.58
C LEU A 189 -14.03 -3.39 9.03
N LYS A 190 -13.66 -4.37 9.87
CA LYS A 190 -12.88 -5.55 9.44
C LYS A 190 -13.60 -6.44 8.45
N VAL A 191 -14.94 -6.42 8.41
CA VAL A 191 -15.75 -7.23 7.50
C VAL A 191 -15.83 -6.60 6.10
N ALA A 192 -15.60 -5.29 5.96
CA ALA A 192 -15.70 -4.55 4.70
C ALA A 192 -14.40 -4.61 3.86
N LYS A 193 -13.94 -5.82 3.55
CA LYS A 193 -12.69 -6.05 2.79
C LYS A 193 -12.94 -6.52 1.36
N THR A 194 -11.95 -6.31 0.50
CA THR A 194 -11.93 -6.77 -0.88
C THR A 194 -11.99 -8.30 -0.97
N SER A 195 -12.66 -8.81 -1.99
CA SER A 195 -12.74 -10.24 -2.30
C SER A 195 -12.33 -10.46 -3.75
N THR A 196 -11.47 -11.45 -4.00
CA THR A 196 -10.95 -11.78 -5.34
C THR A 196 -12.06 -12.15 -6.34
N MET A 197 -13.20 -12.64 -5.84
CA MET A 197 -14.35 -13.00 -6.66
C MET A 197 -15.19 -11.78 -7.09
N SER A 198 -15.09 -10.66 -6.38
CA SER A 198 -16.01 -9.55 -6.56
C SER A 198 -15.74 -8.74 -7.83
N ALA A 199 -16.81 -8.28 -8.49
CA ALA A 199 -16.75 -7.45 -9.69
C ALA A 199 -16.02 -6.12 -9.39
N SER A 200 -16.27 -5.52 -8.23
CA SER A 200 -15.60 -4.29 -7.78
C SER A 200 -14.08 -4.45 -7.65
N THR A 201 -13.61 -5.58 -7.11
CA THR A 201 -12.16 -5.89 -7.02
C THR A 201 -11.56 -6.08 -8.41
N LYS A 202 -12.26 -6.80 -9.29
CA LYS A 202 -11.84 -7.03 -10.68
C LYS A 202 -11.81 -5.74 -11.50
N LEU A 203 -12.75 -4.81 -11.28
CA LEU A 203 -12.75 -3.47 -11.89
C LEU A 203 -11.48 -2.70 -11.54
N LEU A 204 -11.12 -2.65 -10.26
CA LEU A 204 -9.90 -1.98 -9.80
C LEU A 204 -8.63 -2.67 -10.33
N LYS A 205 -8.61 -4.00 -10.40
CA LYS A 205 -7.50 -4.76 -11.01
C LYS A 205 -7.35 -4.45 -12.51
N ARG A 206 -8.45 -4.46 -13.28
CA ARG A 206 -8.47 -4.08 -14.72
C ARG A 206 -7.95 -2.66 -14.91
N ARG A 207 -8.36 -1.73 -14.04
CA ARG A 207 -7.89 -0.35 -14.04
C ARG A 207 -6.38 -0.25 -13.81
N MET A 208 -5.82 -1.01 -12.86
CA MET A 208 -4.37 -1.07 -12.67
C MET A 208 -3.65 -1.61 -13.90
N ILE A 209 -4.11 -2.72 -14.48
CA ILE A 209 -3.50 -3.29 -15.69
C ILE A 209 -3.52 -2.29 -16.85
N LYS A 210 -4.65 -1.59 -17.06
CA LYS A 210 -4.78 -0.52 -18.05
C LYS A 210 -3.77 0.62 -17.82
N ASN A 211 -3.40 0.88 -16.57
CA ASN A 211 -2.41 1.89 -16.18
C ASN A 211 -0.97 1.34 -16.13
N GLY A 212 -0.70 0.19 -16.78
CA GLY A 212 0.65 -0.35 -16.97
C GLY A 212 1.15 -1.29 -15.88
N TRP A 213 0.31 -1.65 -14.90
CA TRP A 213 0.70 -2.62 -13.87
C TRP A 213 0.76 -4.05 -14.42
N CYS A 214 1.72 -4.84 -13.91
CA CYS A 214 1.87 -6.24 -14.26
C CYS A 214 0.81 -7.11 -13.56
N GLU A 215 0.01 -7.86 -14.33
CA GLU A 215 -1.05 -8.72 -13.78
C GLU A 215 -0.52 -9.72 -12.75
N LYS A 216 0.59 -10.42 -13.04
CA LYS A 216 1.23 -11.35 -12.08
C LYS A 216 1.57 -10.68 -10.75
N ARG A 217 2.09 -9.44 -10.81
CA ARG A 217 2.54 -8.73 -9.60
C ARG A 217 1.34 -8.32 -8.75
N LEU A 218 0.18 -8.09 -9.35
CA LEU A 218 -1.05 -7.76 -8.63
C LEU A 218 -1.62 -8.92 -7.79
N ASN A 219 -1.07 -10.13 -7.87
CA ASN A 219 -1.51 -11.25 -7.03
C ASN A 219 -1.29 -11.01 -5.53
N PHE A 220 -0.48 -10.01 -5.12
CA PHE A 220 -0.39 -9.63 -3.70
C PHE A 220 -1.76 -9.19 -3.14
N LEU A 221 -2.64 -8.65 -4.00
CA LEU A 221 -4.00 -8.24 -3.64
C LEU A 221 -4.85 -9.44 -3.21
N ASP A 222 -4.56 -10.64 -3.73
CA ASP A 222 -5.24 -11.87 -3.34
C ASP A 222 -4.75 -12.38 -1.98
N ALA A 223 -3.49 -12.12 -1.65
CA ALA A 223 -2.86 -12.57 -0.41
C ALA A 223 -3.09 -11.63 0.78
N SER A 224 -3.42 -10.36 0.53
CA SER A 224 -3.61 -9.36 1.57
C SER A 224 -4.88 -8.53 1.32
N PRO A 225 -6.04 -9.02 1.81
CA PRO A 225 -7.30 -8.30 1.69
C PRO A 225 -7.24 -6.96 2.42
N MET A 226 -7.57 -5.90 1.70
CA MET A 226 -7.62 -4.52 2.20
C MET A 226 -9.04 -3.97 2.07
N SER A 227 -9.29 -2.77 2.61
CA SER A 227 -10.56 -2.08 2.39
C SER A 227 -10.63 -1.52 0.95
N TYR A 228 -11.85 -1.35 0.43
CA TYR A 228 -12.02 -0.75 -0.90
C TYR A 228 -11.43 0.66 -1.05
N PRO A 229 -11.47 1.55 -0.02
CA PRO A 229 -10.76 2.83 -0.10
C PRO A 229 -9.25 2.71 -0.28
N GLU A 230 -8.61 1.78 0.45
CA GLU A 230 -7.17 1.51 0.30
C GLU A 230 -6.86 0.97 -1.10
N PHE A 231 -7.66 0.02 -1.58
CA PHE A 231 -7.45 -0.54 -2.92
C PHE A 231 -7.70 0.49 -4.01
N TYR A 232 -8.72 1.33 -3.87
CA TYR A 232 -8.98 2.41 -4.82
C TYR A 232 -7.83 3.40 -4.88
N PHE A 233 -7.23 3.76 -3.73
CA PHE A 233 -6.05 4.61 -3.66
C PHE A 233 -4.88 3.99 -4.43
N ILE A 234 -4.52 2.73 -4.13
CA ILE A 234 -3.44 2.00 -4.82
C ILE A 234 -3.72 1.86 -6.32
N SER A 235 -4.98 1.59 -6.70
CA SER A 235 -5.38 1.46 -8.11
C SER A 235 -5.27 2.75 -8.92
N SER A 236 -5.14 3.87 -8.22
CA SER A 236 -4.99 5.21 -8.80
C SER A 236 -3.52 5.62 -8.94
N LEU A 237 -2.58 4.78 -8.53
CA LEU A 237 -1.16 4.95 -8.79
C LEU A 237 -0.78 4.37 -10.15
N LYS A 238 0.28 4.91 -10.75
CA LYS A 238 1.02 4.26 -11.82
C LYS A 238 2.19 3.47 -11.23
N PRO A 239 2.60 2.36 -11.85
CA PRO A 239 3.78 1.65 -11.39
C PRO A 239 4.98 2.59 -11.48
N PRO A 240 5.91 2.56 -10.51
CA PRO A 240 7.04 3.50 -10.45
C PRO A 240 8.02 3.40 -11.64
N ARG A 241 7.78 2.43 -12.55
CA ARG A 241 8.63 2.07 -13.68
C ARG A 241 7.86 2.00 -15.02
N ILE A 242 6.77 2.76 -15.16
CA ILE A 242 5.85 2.65 -16.30
C ILE A 242 6.53 2.80 -17.68
N ASN A 243 7.57 3.62 -17.80
CA ASN A 243 8.27 3.86 -19.07
C ASN A 243 9.48 2.91 -19.29
N SER A 244 9.83 2.10 -18.30
CA SER A 244 11.02 1.23 -18.34
C SER A 244 10.71 -0.25 -18.52
N GLU A 245 9.46 -0.66 -18.34
CA GLU A 245 9.04 -2.06 -18.41
C GLU A 245 7.68 -2.16 -19.12
N ASP A 246 7.57 -2.96 -20.19
CA ASP A 246 6.29 -3.28 -20.84
C ASP A 246 5.71 -4.57 -20.25
N HIS A 247 4.59 -4.45 -19.54
CA HIS A 247 3.88 -5.57 -18.91
C HIS A 247 2.60 -5.99 -19.63
N SER A 248 2.34 -5.46 -20.83
CA SER A 248 1.13 -5.76 -21.62
C SER A 248 0.98 -7.25 -21.97
N GLY A 249 2.10 -7.96 -22.15
CA GLY A 249 2.13 -9.40 -22.43
C GLY A 249 2.17 -10.31 -21.19
N CYS A 250 2.18 -9.75 -19.97
CA CYS A 250 2.18 -10.55 -18.75
C CYS A 250 0.80 -11.18 -18.50
N SER A 251 0.77 -12.32 -17.81
CA SER A 251 -0.46 -12.98 -17.35
C SER A 251 -0.51 -13.06 -15.83
N SER A 252 -1.65 -13.50 -15.27
CA SER A 252 -1.82 -13.81 -13.84
C SER A 252 -0.77 -14.78 -13.27
N ASP A 253 -0.21 -15.64 -14.11
CA ASP A 253 0.72 -16.69 -13.68
C ASP A 253 2.18 -16.38 -13.99
N LYS A 254 2.45 -15.51 -14.98
CA LYS A 254 3.80 -15.25 -15.47
C LYS A 254 4.04 -13.77 -15.77
N CYS A 255 5.08 -13.22 -15.16
CA CYS A 255 5.67 -11.94 -15.57
C CYS A 255 6.76 -12.19 -16.62
N LEU A 256 6.63 -11.60 -17.81
CA LEU A 256 7.60 -11.75 -18.90
C LEU A 256 8.87 -10.91 -18.71
N VAL A 257 8.80 -9.85 -17.89
CA VAL A 257 9.91 -8.90 -17.68
C VAL A 257 10.96 -9.43 -16.68
N THR A 258 10.57 -10.19 -15.65
CA THR A 258 11.46 -10.59 -14.54
C THR A 258 12.16 -11.94 -14.68
N ASN A 259 12.00 -12.62 -15.82
CA ASN A 259 12.27 -14.05 -15.90
C ASN A 259 13.71 -14.47 -16.25
N LYS A 260 14.72 -13.59 -16.08
CA LYS A 260 16.12 -13.92 -16.37
C LYS A 260 17.07 -13.43 -15.27
N LEU A 261 17.72 -14.38 -14.60
CA LEU A 261 18.98 -14.14 -13.89
C LEU A 261 19.96 -13.50 -14.89
N SER A 262 20.28 -12.24 -14.66
CA SER A 262 21.09 -11.43 -15.58
C SER A 262 22.22 -10.77 -14.82
N MET A 263 23.28 -10.41 -15.54
CA MET A 263 24.42 -9.71 -14.95
C MET A 263 23.98 -8.39 -14.31
N PRO A 264 24.64 -7.98 -13.22
CA PRO A 264 24.34 -6.70 -12.60
C PRO A 264 24.66 -5.57 -13.59
N LEU A 265 23.74 -4.64 -13.75
CA LEU A 265 23.95 -3.46 -14.58
C LEU A 265 24.85 -2.46 -13.86
N HIS A 266 25.58 -1.64 -14.62
CA HIS A 266 26.16 -0.42 -14.06
C HIS A 266 25.04 0.56 -13.66
N ARG A 267 25.35 1.50 -12.76
CA ARG A 267 24.35 2.49 -12.31
C ARG A 267 23.96 3.51 -13.37
N THR A 268 24.92 3.89 -14.19
CA THR A 268 24.76 4.93 -15.21
C THR A 268 25.06 4.34 -16.57
N ASP A 269 24.24 4.69 -17.55
CA ASP A 269 24.46 4.30 -18.94
C ASP A 269 25.83 4.81 -19.42
N GLY A 270 26.60 3.93 -20.07
CA GLY A 270 27.96 4.24 -20.54
C GLY A 270 29.07 4.12 -19.49
N CYS A 271 28.78 3.71 -18.25
CA CYS A 271 29.83 3.35 -17.29
C CYS A 271 30.52 2.04 -17.70
N LEU A 272 31.86 2.04 -17.69
CA LEU A 272 32.71 0.90 -18.06
C LEU A 272 33.67 0.53 -16.93
N CYS A 273 33.29 0.76 -15.67
CA CYS A 273 34.15 0.47 -14.53
C CYS A 273 34.39 -1.05 -14.40
N GLU A 274 35.49 -1.42 -13.77
CA GLU A 274 35.83 -2.80 -13.50
C GLU A 274 34.85 -3.48 -12.53
N ASP A 275 34.72 -4.79 -12.64
CA ASP A 275 34.00 -5.62 -11.68
C ASP A 275 34.87 -5.92 -10.45
N ILE A 276 34.26 -5.88 -9.28
CA ILE A 276 34.86 -6.26 -8.01
C ILE A 276 34.36 -7.65 -7.64
N VAL A 277 35.29 -8.60 -7.58
CA VAL A 277 35.01 -10.02 -7.36
C VAL A 277 34.93 -10.33 -5.87
N VAL A 278 33.97 -11.16 -5.48
CA VAL A 278 33.85 -11.71 -4.13
C VAL A 278 34.76 -12.94 -4.00
N PRO A 279 35.53 -13.08 -2.90
CA PRO A 279 36.27 -14.29 -2.58
C PRO A 279 35.38 -15.53 -2.34
N VAL A 280 34.86 -16.16 -3.42
CA VAL A 280 33.87 -17.26 -3.35
C VAL A 280 34.37 -18.45 -2.54
N GLU A 281 35.63 -18.86 -2.71
CA GLU A 281 36.19 -19.99 -1.95
C GLU A 281 36.16 -19.76 -0.44
N ARG A 282 36.29 -18.49 0.00
CA ARG A 282 36.14 -18.12 1.41
C ARG A 282 34.69 -18.24 1.88
N VAL A 283 33.73 -17.83 1.04
CA VAL A 283 32.29 -18.02 1.29
C VAL A 283 31.98 -19.50 1.47
N LYS A 284 32.42 -20.35 0.53
CA LYS A 284 32.22 -21.81 0.59
C LYS A 284 32.79 -22.42 1.85
N THR A 285 34.02 -22.04 2.23
CA THR A 285 34.69 -22.52 3.44
C THR A 285 33.87 -22.20 4.70
N ILE A 286 33.35 -20.97 4.81
CA ILE A 286 32.54 -20.56 5.96
C ILE A 286 31.21 -21.32 6.00
N VAL A 287 30.51 -21.42 4.87
CA VAL A 287 29.23 -22.12 4.78
C VAL A 287 29.39 -23.62 5.08
N ALA A 288 30.43 -24.26 4.55
CA ALA A 288 30.73 -25.68 4.81
C ALA A 288 30.99 -25.98 6.30
N SER A 289 31.45 -24.98 7.06
CA SER A 289 31.63 -25.07 8.51
C SER A 289 30.34 -24.79 9.33
N GLY A 290 29.21 -24.54 8.67
CA GLY A 290 27.94 -24.12 9.29
C GLY A 290 27.92 -22.65 9.73
N GLY A 291 28.89 -21.84 9.28
CA GLY A 291 28.98 -20.42 9.61
C GLY A 291 28.23 -19.53 8.62
N ILE A 292 27.95 -18.28 9.04
CA ILE A 292 27.33 -17.25 8.20
C ILE A 292 28.45 -16.33 7.67
N PRO A 293 28.67 -16.22 6.34
CA PRO A 293 29.62 -15.28 5.79
C PRO A 293 29.06 -13.85 5.79
N VAL A 294 29.87 -12.87 6.18
CA VAL A 294 29.57 -11.44 6.06
C VAL A 294 30.69 -10.74 5.30
N VAL A 295 30.36 -9.62 4.65
CA VAL A 295 31.24 -8.92 3.73
C VAL A 295 31.58 -7.53 4.26
N ARG A 296 32.82 -7.11 4.10
CA ARG A 296 33.30 -5.74 4.37
C ARG A 296 33.91 -5.15 3.11
N ILE A 297 33.63 -3.87 2.86
CA ILE A 297 34.26 -3.11 1.77
C ILE A 297 35.57 -2.53 2.30
N THR A 298 36.70 -2.98 1.76
CA THR A 298 38.03 -2.48 2.15
C THR A 298 38.64 -1.67 1.00
N GLN A 299 39.68 -0.92 1.34
CA GLN A 299 40.54 -0.27 0.37
C GLN A 299 41.95 -0.78 0.56
N SER A 300 42.57 -1.26 -0.52
CA SER A 300 43.98 -1.62 -0.50
C SER A 300 44.86 -0.38 -0.26
N PRO A 301 46.13 -0.55 0.13
CA PRO A 301 47.05 0.58 0.28
C PRO A 301 47.23 1.42 -0.99
N LEU A 302 46.91 0.86 -2.16
CA LEU A 302 46.94 1.52 -3.46
C LEU A 302 45.60 2.22 -3.82
N GLY A 303 44.64 2.25 -2.89
CA GLY A 303 43.33 2.88 -3.07
C GLY A 303 42.32 2.04 -3.87
N LYS A 304 42.62 0.78 -4.16
CA LYS A 304 41.70 -0.12 -4.87
C LYS A 304 40.62 -0.64 -3.92
N ILE A 305 39.36 -0.54 -4.32
CA ILE A 305 38.24 -1.09 -3.55
C ILE A 305 38.22 -2.62 -3.69
N GLU A 306 38.12 -3.31 -2.56
CA GLU A 306 38.10 -4.77 -2.48
C GLU A 306 36.97 -5.24 -1.54
N LEU A 307 36.54 -6.50 -1.73
CA LEU A 307 35.54 -7.14 -0.88
C LEU A 307 36.22 -8.23 -0.04
N GLU A 308 36.14 -8.09 1.26
CA GLU A 308 36.64 -9.07 2.22
C GLU A 308 35.48 -9.88 2.80
N VAL A 309 35.64 -11.20 2.86
CA VAL A 309 34.65 -12.13 3.42
C VAL A 309 35.15 -12.71 4.73
N VAL A 310 34.40 -12.50 5.80
CA VAL A 310 34.72 -13.00 7.15
C VAL A 310 33.56 -13.80 7.74
N PRO A 311 33.81 -14.78 8.61
CA PRO A 311 32.73 -15.45 9.33
C PRO A 311 32.07 -14.49 10.32
N TYR A 312 30.74 -14.53 10.40
CA TYR A 312 29.96 -13.85 11.41
C TYR A 312 30.36 -14.32 12.80
N THR A 313 30.48 -13.36 13.72
CA THR A 313 30.58 -13.61 15.15
C THR A 313 29.58 -12.72 15.87
N PRO A 314 29.15 -13.04 17.11
CA PRO A 314 28.17 -12.23 17.84
C PRO A 314 28.58 -10.77 18.08
N SER A 315 29.86 -10.41 17.96
CA SER A 315 30.34 -9.03 18.04
C SER A 315 30.24 -8.27 16.70
N CYS A 316 30.02 -8.96 15.58
CA CYS A 316 29.86 -8.37 14.26
C CYS A 316 28.47 -7.76 14.12
N ARG A 317 28.38 -6.42 14.10
CA ARG A 317 27.17 -5.74 13.65
C ARG A 317 27.18 -5.63 12.12
N PHE A 318 26.14 -6.14 11.48
CA PHE A 318 26.04 -6.09 10.01
C PHE A 318 24.66 -5.64 9.53
N ILE A 319 24.60 -5.19 8.28
CA ILE A 319 23.37 -4.83 7.57
C ILE A 319 23.02 -5.93 6.59
N ALA A 320 21.81 -6.47 6.67
CA ALA A 320 21.30 -7.36 5.63
C ALA A 320 20.81 -6.53 4.44
N ILE A 321 21.18 -6.94 3.23
CA ILE A 321 20.76 -6.33 1.99
C ILE A 321 19.73 -7.25 1.34
N SER A 322 18.50 -6.78 1.27
CA SER A 322 17.45 -7.38 0.47
C SER A 322 17.37 -6.65 -0.86
N HIS A 323 17.28 -7.37 -1.97
CA HIS A 323 17.21 -6.75 -3.29
C HIS A 323 16.29 -7.51 -4.25
N VAL A 324 15.61 -6.78 -5.13
CA VAL A 324 14.79 -7.38 -6.19
C VAL A 324 15.70 -7.91 -7.29
N TRP A 325 15.76 -9.23 -7.48
CA TRP A 325 16.67 -9.87 -8.44
C TRP A 325 16.46 -9.38 -9.88
N GLY A 326 15.20 -9.19 -10.29
CA GLY A 326 14.85 -8.68 -11.61
C GLY A 326 15.35 -7.25 -11.90
N ASP A 327 15.76 -6.49 -10.88
CA ASP A 327 16.26 -5.12 -11.04
C ASP A 327 17.72 -5.06 -11.47
N GLN A 328 18.43 -6.20 -11.47
CA GLN A 328 19.83 -6.32 -11.92
C GLN A 328 20.78 -5.34 -11.20
N GLN A 329 20.52 -5.01 -9.94
CA GLN A 329 21.41 -4.15 -9.15
C GLN A 329 22.52 -4.94 -8.45
N PHE A 330 22.15 -6.08 -7.84
CA PHE A 330 23.03 -6.81 -6.94
C PHE A 330 23.07 -8.34 -7.21
N GLY A 331 22.37 -8.82 -8.23
CA GLY A 331 22.40 -10.23 -8.63
C GLY A 331 23.60 -10.51 -9.53
N SER A 332 24.37 -11.56 -9.25
CA SER A 332 25.51 -11.96 -10.08
C SER A 332 25.70 -13.47 -10.14
N SER A 333 25.70 -14.01 -11.37
CA SER A 333 26.10 -15.41 -11.64
C SER A 333 27.62 -15.63 -11.52
N GLN A 334 28.41 -14.54 -11.50
CA GLN A 334 29.88 -14.57 -11.43
C GLN A 334 30.42 -14.09 -10.07
N ASN A 335 29.56 -14.00 -9.04
CA ASN A 335 29.90 -13.48 -7.71
C ASN A 335 30.75 -12.19 -7.74
N CYS A 336 30.40 -11.23 -8.58
CA CYS A 336 31.05 -9.92 -8.68
C CYS A 336 30.00 -8.82 -8.79
N LEU A 337 30.39 -7.56 -8.57
CA LEU A 337 29.58 -6.39 -8.89
C LEU A 337 30.42 -5.31 -9.55
N PRO A 338 29.85 -4.52 -10.47
CA PRO A 338 30.48 -3.32 -10.98
C PRO A 338 30.96 -2.42 -9.83
N LYS A 339 32.13 -1.80 -9.97
CA LYS A 339 32.66 -0.88 -8.95
C LYS A 339 31.69 0.24 -8.57
N CYS A 340 30.97 0.83 -9.54
CA CYS A 340 29.92 1.82 -9.25
C CYS A 340 28.76 1.24 -8.39
N GLN A 341 28.54 -0.07 -8.54
CA GLN A 341 27.79 -0.96 -7.65
C GLN A 341 28.15 -0.76 -6.19
N VAL A 342 29.37 -1.20 -5.91
CA VAL A 342 29.99 -1.29 -4.59
C VAL A 342 30.18 0.10 -3.98
N GLU A 343 30.55 1.11 -4.76
CA GLU A 343 30.77 2.47 -4.27
C GLU A 343 29.50 3.11 -3.72
N TYR A 344 28.37 2.97 -4.41
CA TYR A 344 27.11 3.45 -3.84
C TYR A 344 26.66 2.59 -2.67
N LEU A 345 26.87 1.28 -2.70
CA LEU A 345 26.53 0.46 -1.53
C LEU A 345 27.31 0.96 -0.31
N ARG A 346 28.60 1.26 -0.47
CA ARG A 346 29.44 1.90 0.55
C ARG A 346 28.85 3.24 1.00
N GLN A 347 28.39 4.09 0.07
CA GLN A 347 27.76 5.38 0.41
C GLN A 347 26.49 5.19 1.23
N VAL A 348 25.58 4.31 0.82
CA VAL A 348 24.32 4.04 1.54
C VAL A 348 24.63 3.46 2.92
N LEU A 349 25.50 2.45 3.03
CA LEU A 349 25.88 1.86 4.31
C LEU A 349 26.53 2.88 5.25
N SER A 350 27.38 3.77 4.72
CA SER A 350 28.00 4.84 5.50
C SER A 350 27.02 5.91 5.99
N SER A 351 25.85 5.98 5.38
CA SER A 351 24.81 6.94 5.75
C SER A 351 23.83 6.42 6.79
N LEU A 352 23.85 5.11 7.07
CA LEU A 352 22.97 4.52 8.07
C LEU A 352 23.47 4.86 9.49
N PRO A 353 22.58 5.22 10.43
CA PRO A 353 22.93 5.38 11.83
C PRO A 353 23.31 4.01 12.42
N THR A 354 24.40 3.95 13.17
CA THR A 354 24.93 2.68 13.73
C THR A 354 24.09 2.07 14.84
N SER A 355 23.12 2.82 15.36
CA SER A 355 22.21 2.41 16.40
C SER A 355 20.97 3.30 16.35
N ILE A 356 19.78 2.69 16.24
CA ILE A 356 18.51 3.40 16.48
C ILE A 356 18.24 3.53 17.99
N GLU A 357 18.93 2.74 18.81
CA GLU A 357 18.86 2.73 20.28
C GLU A 357 19.67 3.88 20.91
N ASP A 358 20.62 4.46 20.15
CA ASP A 358 21.40 5.64 20.55
C ASP A 358 20.60 6.95 20.33
N TRP A 359 19.40 6.86 19.75
CA TRP A 359 18.39 7.90 19.91
C TRP A 359 17.68 7.65 21.23
N GLY A 360 18.15 8.31 22.29
CA GLY A 360 17.41 8.34 23.54
C GLY A 360 16.01 8.94 23.32
N LEU A 361 15.09 8.61 24.21
CA LEU A 361 13.73 9.21 24.25
C LEU A 361 13.80 10.75 24.19
N ARG A 362 14.87 11.34 24.71
CA ARG A 362 15.15 12.78 24.71
C ARG A 362 15.49 13.33 23.32
N GLU A 363 16.30 12.64 22.53
CA GLU A 363 16.61 12.98 21.14
C GLU A 363 15.39 12.75 20.23
N TRP A 364 14.59 11.73 20.55
CA TRP A 364 13.29 11.45 19.92
C TRP A 364 12.28 12.58 20.16
N ILE A 365 12.17 13.05 21.41
CA ILE A 365 11.36 14.22 21.78
C ILE A 365 11.97 15.51 21.18
N ALA A 366 13.29 15.66 21.12
CA ALA A 366 13.93 16.82 20.54
C ALA A 366 13.67 16.93 19.03
N ASN A 367 13.75 15.83 18.27
CA ASN A 367 13.39 15.83 16.84
C ASN A 367 11.89 16.13 16.65
N TRP A 368 11.04 15.57 17.50
CA TRP A 368 9.59 15.81 17.48
C TRP A 368 9.20 17.28 17.76
N TRP A 369 9.98 18.00 18.57
CA TRP A 369 9.71 19.40 18.95
C TRP A 369 10.56 20.41 18.16
N SER A 370 11.54 19.95 17.38
CA SER A 370 12.39 20.81 16.58
C SER A 370 11.71 21.13 15.25
N PHE A 371 11.40 22.40 15.04
CA PHE A 371 10.91 22.94 13.75
C PHE A 371 11.97 22.90 12.61
N ARG A 372 13.03 22.09 12.75
CA ARG A 372 14.13 21.93 11.80
C ARG A 372 14.64 20.48 11.77
N PRO A 373 14.08 19.61 10.91
CA PRO A 373 14.63 18.29 10.64
C PRO A 373 15.99 18.44 9.92
N GLY A 374 17.08 17.92 10.49
CA GLY A 374 18.39 17.86 9.81
C GLY A 374 19.66 18.13 10.64
N GLU A 375 19.56 18.56 11.90
CA GLU A 375 20.73 18.95 12.71
C GLU A 375 21.26 17.86 13.67
N ILE A 376 20.76 16.61 13.59
CA ILE A 376 21.26 15.51 14.43
C ILE A 376 22.45 14.85 13.72
N GLU A 377 23.64 14.95 14.31
CA GLU A 377 24.83 14.26 13.80
C GLU A 377 24.70 12.74 13.98
N PRO A 378 24.97 11.92 12.94
CA PRO A 378 24.97 10.48 13.09
C PRO A 378 26.17 10.03 13.96
N PRO A 379 26.06 8.88 14.66
CA PRO A 379 27.15 8.38 15.47
C PRO A 379 28.40 8.09 14.62
N SER A 380 29.57 8.26 15.24
CA SER A 380 30.89 8.34 14.60
C SER A 380 31.46 7.04 13.99
N ARG A 381 30.68 5.97 13.85
CA ARG A 381 31.14 4.71 13.22
C ARG A 381 30.06 4.23 12.25
N ALA A 382 30.40 3.96 11.00
CA ALA A 382 29.50 3.32 10.04
C ALA A 382 29.43 1.81 10.30
N TYR A 383 28.39 1.12 9.83
CA TYR A 383 28.40 -0.35 9.81
C TYR A 383 29.51 -0.84 8.91
N GLU A 384 30.35 -1.71 9.48
CA GLU A 384 31.53 -2.22 8.80
C GLU A 384 31.19 -3.42 7.90
N TYR A 385 30.18 -4.20 8.28
CA TYR A 385 29.80 -5.44 7.62
C TYR A 385 28.41 -5.35 6.99
N PHE A 386 28.21 -6.07 5.89
CA PHE A 386 26.92 -6.32 5.30
C PHE A 386 26.79 -7.76 4.85
N TRP A 387 25.56 -8.22 4.70
CA TRP A 387 25.22 -9.51 4.14
C TRP A 387 24.38 -9.30 2.89
N LEU A 388 24.70 -10.01 1.80
CA LEU A 388 23.96 -9.98 0.54
C LEU A 388 23.87 -11.41 0.03
N ASP A 389 22.66 -11.88 -0.25
CA ASP A 389 22.38 -13.25 -0.74
C ASP A 389 23.27 -13.67 -1.92
N SER A 390 23.43 -12.78 -2.90
CA SER A 390 24.21 -13.02 -4.11
C SER A 390 25.72 -13.18 -3.86
N PHE A 391 26.20 -12.72 -2.70
CA PHE A 391 27.60 -12.82 -2.28
C PHE A 391 27.81 -13.94 -1.28
N CYS A 392 26.88 -14.08 -0.35
CA CYS A 392 27.01 -14.92 0.84
C CYS A 392 26.43 -16.33 0.63
N ILE A 393 25.69 -16.57 -0.45
CA ILE A 393 25.14 -17.88 -0.82
C ILE A 393 25.85 -18.38 -2.09
N PRO A 394 26.53 -19.53 -2.07
CA PRO A 394 27.13 -20.13 -3.26
C PRO A 394 26.11 -20.35 -4.37
N GLN A 395 26.40 -19.86 -5.58
CA GLN A 395 25.47 -19.92 -6.72
C GLN A 395 25.84 -21.00 -7.74
N ALA A 396 27.04 -21.58 -7.69
CA ALA A 396 27.44 -22.61 -8.65
C ALA A 396 26.54 -23.85 -8.56
N ILE A 397 26.42 -24.58 -9.68
CA ILE A 397 25.60 -25.79 -9.75
C ILE A 397 26.12 -26.83 -8.75
N ASP A 398 27.44 -27.00 -8.69
CA ASP A 398 28.12 -28.00 -7.86
C ASP A 398 28.04 -27.72 -6.35
N ASP A 399 27.66 -26.49 -5.95
CA ASP A 399 27.55 -26.09 -4.55
C ASP A 399 26.12 -26.27 -3.99
N ALA A 400 25.32 -27.20 -4.54
CA ALA A 400 23.90 -27.34 -4.19
C ALA A 400 23.66 -27.59 -2.70
N ASP A 401 24.46 -28.44 -2.06
CA ASP A 401 24.35 -28.75 -0.63
C ASP A 401 24.71 -27.53 0.23
N LEU A 402 25.78 -26.81 -0.13
CA LEU A 402 26.19 -25.59 0.57
C LEU A 402 25.14 -24.49 0.43
N ARG A 403 24.57 -24.34 -0.77
CA ARG A 403 23.45 -23.42 -1.01
C ARG A 403 22.24 -23.78 -0.16
N GLY A 404 21.90 -25.06 -0.06
CA GLY A 404 20.84 -25.55 0.82
C GLY A 404 21.05 -25.11 2.27
N GLY A 405 22.22 -25.43 2.85
CA GLY A 405 22.55 -25.05 4.22
C GLY A 405 22.59 -23.54 4.48
N ALA A 406 23.07 -22.75 3.51
CA ALA A 406 23.05 -21.29 3.61
C ALA A 406 21.60 -20.73 3.57
N ILE A 407 20.73 -21.29 2.73
CA ILE A 407 19.30 -20.90 2.65
C ILE A 407 18.56 -21.25 3.94
N GLU A 408 18.87 -22.39 4.58
CA GLU A 408 18.27 -22.77 5.87
C GLU A 408 18.58 -21.76 6.98
N SER A 409 19.65 -20.96 6.85
CA SER A 409 20.07 -19.95 7.83
C SER A 409 19.46 -18.55 7.60
N MET A 410 18.61 -18.37 6.58
CA MET A 410 18.05 -17.05 6.20
C MET A 410 17.30 -16.35 7.34
N ASN A 411 16.55 -17.11 8.12
CA ASN A 411 15.83 -16.60 9.29
C ASN A 411 16.80 -16.00 10.34
N LEU A 412 17.90 -16.67 10.64
CA LEU A 412 18.91 -16.23 11.60
C LEU A 412 19.65 -14.99 11.09
N ILE A 413 19.93 -14.92 9.79
CA ILE A 413 20.57 -13.76 9.16
C ILE A 413 19.72 -12.52 9.38
N TYR A 414 18.43 -12.58 9.05
CA TYR A 414 17.55 -11.41 9.20
C TYR A 414 17.28 -11.07 10.66
N ALA A 415 17.23 -12.07 11.55
CA ALA A 415 17.07 -11.85 12.99
C ALA A 415 18.32 -11.20 13.64
N ALA A 416 19.53 -11.54 13.17
CA ALA A 416 20.78 -11.00 13.69
C ALA A 416 21.20 -9.66 13.06
N ALA A 417 20.66 -9.34 11.88
CA ALA A 417 20.98 -8.10 11.19
C ALA A 417 20.53 -6.86 11.98
N SER A 418 21.39 -5.84 12.05
CA SER A 418 21.04 -4.58 12.71
C SER A 418 19.93 -3.82 11.96
N HIS A 419 19.99 -3.86 10.61
CA HIS A 419 18.95 -3.37 9.72
C HIS A 419 18.85 -4.28 8.50
N THR A 420 17.67 -4.34 7.88
CA THR A 420 17.50 -4.85 6.52
C THR A 420 17.22 -3.69 5.58
N LEU A 421 18.14 -3.49 4.63
CA LEU A 421 18.03 -2.48 3.60
C LEU A 421 17.41 -3.10 2.35
N VAL A 422 16.26 -2.59 1.91
CA VAL A 422 15.48 -3.14 0.79
C VAL A 422 15.68 -2.31 -0.46
N PHE A 423 16.44 -2.84 -1.42
CA PHE A 423 16.64 -2.24 -2.74
C PHE A 423 15.57 -2.70 -3.74
N ASP A 424 14.65 -1.79 -4.03
CA ASP A 424 13.72 -1.86 -5.15
C ASP A 424 13.92 -0.61 -6.02
N LYS A 425 14.27 -0.82 -7.29
CA LYS A 425 14.56 0.27 -8.24
C LYS A 425 13.36 1.20 -8.45
N GLY A 426 12.14 0.68 -8.30
CA GLY A 426 10.92 1.48 -8.35
C GLY A 426 10.82 2.43 -7.16
N LEU A 427 11.10 1.94 -5.95
CA LEU A 427 11.12 2.78 -4.75
C LEU A 427 12.27 3.79 -4.78
N GLN A 428 13.44 3.42 -5.31
CA GLN A 428 14.58 4.33 -5.45
C GLN A 428 14.34 5.46 -6.47
N ALA A 429 13.42 5.27 -7.41
CA ALA A 429 12.99 6.30 -8.35
C ALA A 429 11.94 7.26 -7.75
N LEU A 430 11.32 6.88 -6.63
CA LEU A 430 10.25 7.64 -6.00
C LEU A 430 10.80 8.90 -5.32
N ASN A 431 10.39 10.06 -5.82
CA ASN A 431 10.72 11.37 -5.27
C ASN A 431 9.68 11.80 -4.24
N ALA A 432 9.95 11.57 -2.95
CA ALA A 432 8.99 11.83 -1.88
C ALA A 432 9.07 13.26 -1.27
N GLY A 433 9.66 14.23 -1.98
CA GLY A 433 9.71 15.63 -1.53
C GLY A 433 10.82 15.97 -0.51
N ARG A 434 11.24 17.25 -0.55
CA ARG A 434 12.33 17.98 0.17
C ARG A 434 13.71 17.29 0.34
N ARG A 435 14.65 17.76 -0.48
CA ARG A 435 16.13 17.62 -0.37
C ARG A 435 16.71 18.75 0.50
N PRO A 436 17.87 18.59 1.20
CA PRO A 436 19.11 17.96 0.69
C PRO A 436 19.63 16.86 1.62
N ALA A 437 19.98 15.67 1.12
CA ALA A 437 21.13 15.59 0.25
C ALA A 437 21.13 14.35 -0.64
N SER A 438 21.52 14.55 -1.91
CA SER A 438 21.74 13.42 -2.79
C SER A 438 22.98 12.65 -2.34
N ILE A 439 22.82 11.34 -2.18
CA ILE A 439 23.94 10.39 -2.09
C ILE A 439 24.95 10.62 -3.24
N ALA A 440 24.45 11.03 -4.42
CA ALA A 440 25.23 11.38 -5.60
C ALA A 440 26.19 12.59 -5.43
N ALA A 441 26.08 13.38 -4.37
CA ALA A 441 26.89 14.57 -4.14
C ALA A 441 27.66 14.53 -2.79
N TYR A 442 27.89 13.33 -2.23
CA TYR A 442 28.51 13.13 -0.91
C TYR A 442 27.77 13.83 0.25
N GLY A 443 26.54 14.27 0.04
CA GLY A 443 25.73 14.87 1.08
C GLY A 443 25.01 13.82 1.94
N ARG A 444 24.71 14.16 3.19
CA ARG A 444 24.02 13.27 4.15
C ARG A 444 22.56 13.02 3.71
N PRO A 445 22.13 11.76 3.47
CA PRO A 445 20.74 11.52 3.10
C PRO A 445 19.80 11.97 4.22
N THR A 446 18.69 12.58 3.82
CA THR A 446 17.62 12.98 4.73
C THR A 446 16.74 11.78 5.06
N TYR A 447 16.15 11.80 6.26
CA TYR A 447 15.16 10.81 6.64
C TYR A 447 13.80 11.23 6.12
N TYR A 448 13.05 10.31 5.53
CA TYR A 448 11.67 10.57 5.15
C TYR A 448 10.81 10.74 6.42
N SER A 449 10.09 11.85 6.52
CA SER A 449 9.30 12.16 7.69
C SER A 449 7.85 11.69 7.53
N PRO A 450 7.24 11.07 8.55
CA PRO A 450 5.81 10.78 8.55
C PRO A 450 4.92 12.05 8.62
N GLN A 451 5.49 13.25 8.73
CA GLN A 451 4.75 14.51 8.52
C GLN A 451 4.84 15.03 7.08
N ASP A 452 5.61 14.37 6.21
CA ASP A 452 5.66 14.72 4.80
C ASP A 452 4.32 14.43 4.15
N GLU A 453 3.93 15.36 3.29
CA GLU A 453 2.58 15.39 2.74
C GLU A 453 2.29 14.21 1.78
N ASP A 454 3.33 13.50 1.34
CA ASP A 454 3.28 12.40 0.38
C ASP A 454 3.36 11.01 1.07
N LEU A 455 3.15 10.94 2.39
CA LEU A 455 3.27 9.70 3.18
C LEU A 455 2.39 8.56 2.65
N LEU A 456 1.16 8.87 2.26
CA LEU A 456 0.23 7.85 1.75
C LEU A 456 0.73 7.25 0.44
N ASP A 457 1.26 8.09 -0.46
CA ASP A 457 1.84 7.67 -1.73
C ASP A 457 3.04 6.73 -1.45
N VAL A 458 3.98 7.14 -0.58
CA VAL A 458 5.14 6.30 -0.20
C VAL A 458 4.72 4.94 0.36
N VAL A 459 3.78 4.92 1.31
CA VAL A 459 3.31 3.67 1.91
C VAL A 459 2.62 2.77 0.87
N ALA A 460 1.79 3.35 0.00
CA ALA A 460 1.13 2.61 -1.07
C ALA A 460 2.15 2.04 -2.09
N TYR A 461 3.19 2.79 -2.43
CA TYR A 461 4.27 2.30 -3.30
C TYR A 461 5.10 1.19 -2.67
N ILE A 462 5.41 1.26 -1.36
CA ILE A 462 6.07 0.16 -0.64
C ILE A 462 5.19 -1.09 -0.67
N TYR A 463 3.89 -0.93 -0.42
CA TYR A 463 2.95 -2.04 -0.41
C TYR A 463 2.78 -2.70 -1.81
N ALA A 464 2.84 -1.89 -2.87
CA ALA A 464 2.75 -2.37 -4.25
C ALA A 464 4.12 -2.65 -4.91
N SER A 465 5.21 -2.63 -4.13
CA SER A 465 6.59 -2.80 -4.63
C SER A 465 6.86 -4.23 -5.09
N ASN A 466 7.90 -4.41 -5.92
CA ASN A 466 8.32 -5.76 -6.34
C ASN A 466 8.88 -6.55 -5.16
N TRP A 467 9.42 -5.87 -4.14
CA TRP A 467 9.81 -6.50 -2.89
C TRP A 467 8.65 -7.26 -2.23
N MET A 468 7.43 -6.74 -2.24
CA MET A 468 6.27 -7.41 -1.61
C MET A 468 5.87 -8.72 -2.29
N GLY A 469 6.31 -8.96 -3.53
CA GLY A 469 6.05 -10.20 -4.27
C GLY A 469 7.11 -11.30 -4.09
N ARG A 470 8.11 -11.11 -3.23
CA ARG A 470 9.23 -12.06 -3.05
C ARG A 470 8.96 -13.06 -1.92
N ALA A 471 9.58 -14.23 -2.01
CA ALA A 471 9.40 -15.33 -1.05
C ALA A 471 9.90 -14.98 0.36
N TRP A 472 10.96 -14.17 0.47
CA TRP A 472 11.63 -13.88 1.75
C TRP A 472 11.12 -12.62 2.46
N THR A 473 10.20 -11.88 1.84
CA THR A 473 9.66 -10.60 2.35
C THR A 473 9.06 -10.73 3.74
N LEU A 474 8.39 -11.85 4.04
CA LEU A 474 7.82 -12.09 5.37
C LEU A 474 8.91 -12.25 6.44
N GLN A 475 9.97 -13.01 6.14
CA GLN A 475 11.09 -13.21 7.07
C GLN A 475 11.85 -11.90 7.28
N GLU A 476 12.14 -11.19 6.19
CA GLU A 476 12.74 -9.85 6.20
C GLU A 476 11.88 -8.86 7.01
N GLY A 477 10.56 -8.92 6.79
CA GLY A 477 9.50 -8.15 7.43
C GLY A 477 9.43 -8.28 8.95
N ILE A 478 9.44 -9.52 9.42
CA ILE A 478 9.14 -9.88 10.81
C ILE A 478 10.41 -10.02 11.64
N LEU A 479 11.44 -10.67 11.10
CA LEU A 479 12.65 -11.00 11.85
C LEU A 479 13.61 -9.83 11.90
N SER A 480 13.62 -8.97 10.86
CA SER A 480 14.46 -7.79 10.91
C SER A 480 13.91 -6.79 11.92
N GLY A 481 14.74 -6.43 12.89
CA GLY A 481 14.41 -5.40 13.87
C GLY A 481 14.20 -4.02 13.25
N CYS A 482 14.67 -3.75 12.03
CA CYS A 482 14.53 -2.44 11.38
C CYS A 482 14.64 -2.54 9.86
N ILE A 483 13.57 -2.19 9.13
CA ILE A 483 13.54 -2.19 7.67
C ILE A 483 13.67 -0.78 7.14
N VAL A 484 14.56 -0.60 6.17
CA VAL A 484 14.88 0.69 5.55
C VAL A 484 14.76 0.58 4.05
N PHE A 485 14.04 1.53 3.44
CA PHE A 485 13.88 1.64 1.99
C PHE A 485 14.66 2.87 1.49
N PRO A 486 15.66 2.70 0.63
CA PRO A 486 16.27 3.79 -0.11
C PRO A 486 15.26 4.36 -1.12
N LEU A 487 14.89 5.62 -0.94
CA LEU A 487 14.09 6.39 -1.87
C LEU A 487 15.00 7.36 -2.66
N HIS A 488 14.42 8.19 -3.51
CA HIS A 488 15.19 9.16 -4.28
C HIS A 488 15.75 10.28 -3.39
N GLY A 489 16.97 10.09 -2.87
CA GLY A 489 17.67 11.07 -2.04
C GLY A 489 17.29 11.07 -0.56
N SER A 490 16.53 10.07 -0.10
CA SER A 490 16.16 9.90 1.30
C SER A 490 16.10 8.42 1.71
N LEU A 491 16.04 8.17 3.01
CA LEU A 491 15.85 6.84 3.59
C LEU A 491 14.51 6.79 4.33
N ALA A 492 13.63 5.86 3.96
CA ALA A 492 12.35 5.64 4.63
C ALA A 492 12.43 4.43 5.56
N TYR A 493 12.27 4.67 6.85
CA TYR A 493 12.28 3.63 7.87
C TYR A 493 10.85 3.13 8.08
N LEU A 494 10.60 1.83 7.87
CA LEU A 494 9.25 1.26 8.00
C LEU A 494 8.61 1.55 9.37
N LYS A 495 9.43 1.54 10.44
CA LYS A 495 8.99 1.88 11.79
C LYS A 495 8.52 3.33 11.93
N LEU A 496 9.09 4.26 11.18
CA LEU A 496 8.72 5.68 11.19
C LEU A 496 7.53 5.99 10.29
N LEU A 497 7.29 5.17 9.27
CA LEU A 497 6.12 5.33 8.39
C LEU A 497 4.79 4.97 9.08
N ARG A 498 4.85 4.31 10.24
CA ARG A 498 3.63 4.02 11.01
C ARG A 498 3.10 5.29 11.69
N PRO A 499 1.79 5.55 11.56
CA PRO A 499 1.09 6.48 12.43
C PRO A 499 1.41 6.23 13.91
N SER A 500 1.85 7.26 14.64
CA SER A 500 2.13 7.21 16.07
C SER A 500 0.96 6.58 16.85
N TYR A 501 1.31 5.64 17.71
CA TYR A 501 0.52 5.17 18.85
C TYR A 501 0.44 6.35 19.83
N ASP A 502 -0.71 6.95 20.06
CA ASP A 502 -0.87 7.84 21.22
C ASP A 502 -0.81 6.94 22.47
N GLY A 503 0.33 6.97 23.16
CA GLY A 503 0.66 6.16 24.33
C GLY A 503 -0.13 6.49 25.60
N SER A 504 -1.39 6.89 25.48
CA SER A 504 -2.31 6.97 26.62
C SER A 504 -2.75 5.55 26.99
N PRO A 505 -2.49 5.06 28.23
CA PRO A 505 -2.94 3.75 28.65
C PRO A 505 -4.47 3.74 28.71
N GLY A 506 -5.10 3.23 27.66
CA GLY A 506 -6.57 3.20 27.53
C GLY A 506 -7.10 3.19 26.09
N ASN A 507 -6.32 3.65 25.10
CA ASN A 507 -6.79 3.67 23.71
C ASN A 507 -6.51 2.33 22.99
N LYS A 508 -7.57 1.73 22.45
CA LYS A 508 -7.52 0.51 21.63
C LYS A 508 -6.72 0.77 20.33
N PRO A 509 -6.05 -0.26 19.77
CA PRO A 509 -5.23 -0.13 18.57
C PRO A 509 -6.07 0.40 17.41
N THR A 510 -5.76 1.62 16.99
CA THR A 510 -6.42 2.31 15.88
C THR A 510 -5.39 2.50 14.77
N THR A 511 -4.94 1.38 14.22
CA THR A 511 -4.08 1.33 13.03
C THR A 511 -4.77 1.93 11.79
N GLU A 512 -6.08 2.19 11.86
CA GLU A 512 -6.93 2.71 10.77
C GLU A 512 -7.03 4.26 10.73
N ILE A 513 -6.45 5.00 11.70
CA ILE A 513 -6.81 6.42 11.91
C ILE A 513 -6.07 7.46 11.03
N LYS A 514 -4.96 7.16 10.36
CA LYS A 514 -4.27 8.20 9.55
C LYS A 514 -4.72 8.37 8.10
N PHE A 515 -5.66 7.56 7.59
CA PHE A 515 -6.27 7.84 6.28
C PHE A 515 -7.12 9.12 6.29
N PHE A 516 -7.60 9.57 7.45
CA PHE A 516 -8.51 10.72 7.58
C PHE A 516 -7.90 11.98 8.22
N GLU A 517 -6.77 11.89 8.94
CA GLU A 517 -6.19 13.05 9.66
C GLU A 517 -5.23 13.92 8.83
N CYS A 518 -4.95 13.57 7.57
CA CYS A 518 -4.07 14.35 6.70
C CYS A 518 -4.67 15.71 6.26
N GLN A 519 -5.93 16.00 6.60
CA GLN A 519 -6.56 17.32 6.41
C GLN A 519 -6.46 18.20 7.66
N ARG A 520 -5.24 18.47 8.16
CA ARG A 520 -5.06 19.63 9.04
C ARG A 520 -5.12 20.91 8.19
N VAL A 521 -6.27 21.58 8.28
CA VAL A 521 -6.48 22.97 7.89
C VAL A 521 -5.28 23.81 8.37
N PRO A 522 -4.69 24.69 7.53
CA PRO A 522 -3.71 25.66 8.01
C PRO A 522 -4.36 26.45 9.14
N ARG A 523 -3.80 26.40 10.35
CA ARG A 523 -4.19 27.36 11.40
C ARG A 523 -3.90 28.74 10.85
N LEU A 524 -4.94 29.43 10.39
CA LEU A 524 -4.93 30.87 10.19
C LEU A 524 -4.43 31.46 11.51
N ARG A 525 -3.22 32.03 11.49
CA ARG A 525 -2.74 32.86 12.58
C ARG A 525 -3.72 34.02 12.69
N ALA A 526 -4.54 34.01 13.73
CA ALA A 526 -5.18 35.22 14.20
C ALA A 526 -4.05 36.16 14.62
N ASN A 527 -3.78 37.17 13.80
CA ASN A 527 -3.04 38.35 14.23
C ASN A 527 -3.93 39.06 15.26
N ALA A 528 -3.65 38.86 16.53
CA ALA A 528 -4.05 39.81 17.55
C ALA A 528 -3.05 40.97 17.50
N GLY A 529 -3.52 42.09 16.97
CA GLY A 529 -2.99 43.42 17.30
C GLY A 529 -3.60 43.91 18.60
#